data_AF-A0A7W6JPZ5-F1
#
_entry.id   AF-A0A7W6JPZ5-F1
#
_cell.length_a   1.000
_cell.length_b   1.000
_cell.length_c   1.000
_cell.angle_alpha   90.00
_cell.angle_beta   90.00
_cell.angle_gamma   90.00
#
_symmetry.space_group_name_H-M   'P 1'
#
loop_
_entity.id
_entity.type
_entity.pdbx_description
1 polymer ?
#
loop_
_entity_poly.entity_id
_entity_poly.type
_entity_poly.pdbx_seq_one_letter_code
_entity_poly.pdbx_strand_id
1 'polypeptide(L)'
;MTKAWNHDGPAYRGSSKHKRRPGDEVKGTLCPQWSHETSESGLGTDMYAHNWQDSEAAKMFAQSEQHPDGLQRRFATKNGIAFEAKPTADGTWHGYPVPWQSVPTSLVQAWKRAGKVTSKEIRKYLKGEGGIDWAMVSDQ
;
A
#
# COMPACT_ATOMS: atom_id res chain seq x y z
N MET A 1 38.93 -12.87 5.43
CA MET A 1 37.92 -13.35 6.39
C MET A 1 36.74 -12.39 6.36
N THR A 2 35.76 -12.68 5.51
CA THR A 2 34.54 -11.89 5.35
C THR A 2 33.60 -12.18 6.51
N LYS A 3 33.25 -11.14 7.28
CA LYS A 3 32.22 -11.21 8.33
C LYS A 3 30.88 -11.52 7.66
N ALA A 4 30.35 -12.71 7.91
CA ALA A 4 28.95 -13.01 7.65
C ALA A 4 28.09 -12.14 8.58
N TRP A 5 27.21 -11.34 8.00
CA TRP A 5 26.19 -10.61 8.74
C TRP A 5 25.01 -11.56 8.95
N ASN A 6 24.88 -12.11 10.16
CA ASN A 6 23.67 -12.81 10.57
C ASN A 6 22.53 -11.79 10.66
N HIS A 7 21.56 -11.88 9.77
CA HIS A 7 20.31 -11.12 9.84
C HIS A 7 19.35 -11.78 10.86
N ASP A 8 19.69 -11.73 12.15
CA ASP A 8 18.76 -12.03 13.26
C ASP A 8 17.98 -10.77 13.68
N GLY A 9 17.57 -9.96 12.70
CA GLY A 9 16.70 -8.81 12.92
C GLY A 9 15.22 -9.23 12.78
N PRO A 10 14.31 -8.75 13.65
CA PRO A 10 12.90 -9.15 13.54
C PRO A 10 12.32 -8.70 12.21
N ALA A 11 11.71 -9.67 11.49
CA ALA A 11 10.91 -9.45 10.30
C ALA A 11 9.93 -8.31 10.54
N TYR A 12 9.98 -7.29 9.69
CA TYR A 12 9.11 -6.12 9.76
C TYR A 12 7.64 -6.52 9.97
N ARG A 13 7.02 -5.90 10.97
CA ARG A 13 5.56 -5.86 11.15
C ARG A 13 5.23 -4.50 11.68
N GLY A 14 4.21 -3.88 11.10
CA GLY A 14 3.85 -2.48 11.32
C GLY A 14 4.07 -2.00 12.76
N SER A 15 4.52 -0.75 12.88
CA SER A 15 4.86 -0.17 14.18
C SER A 15 3.75 -0.43 15.20
N SER A 16 4.14 -0.72 16.45
CA SER A 16 3.22 -0.88 17.57
C SER A 16 2.38 0.38 17.86
N LYS A 17 2.58 1.48 17.13
CA LYS A 17 1.72 2.68 17.10
C LYS A 17 0.48 2.52 16.20
N HIS A 18 0.42 1.54 15.30
CA HIS A 18 -0.74 1.33 14.41
C HIS A 18 -1.73 0.28 14.95
N LYS A 19 -1.84 0.15 16.28
CA LYS A 19 -2.76 -0.79 16.93
C LYS A 19 -4.25 -0.46 16.78
N ARG A 20 -4.61 0.59 16.06
CA ARG A 20 -6.00 1.01 15.87
C ARG A 20 -6.31 1.06 14.38
N ARG A 21 -6.93 -0.02 13.90
CA ARG A 21 -7.70 -0.04 12.65
C ARG A 21 -9.03 0.67 12.95
N PRO A 22 -9.60 1.47 12.04
CA PRO A 22 -10.99 1.97 12.14
C PRO A 22 -12.04 0.89 11.84
N GLY A 23 -11.81 -0.36 12.27
CA GLY A 23 -12.73 -1.48 12.05
C GLY A 23 -12.77 -2.40 13.28
N ASP A 24 -13.81 -3.23 13.37
CA ASP A 24 -14.15 -4.04 14.55
C ASP A 24 -13.16 -5.18 14.87
N GLU A 25 -12.12 -5.39 14.06
CA GLU A 25 -11.09 -6.42 14.27
C GLU A 25 -9.65 -5.85 14.30
N VAL A 26 -8.84 -6.43 15.18
CA VAL A 26 -7.57 -5.87 15.71
C VAL A 26 -6.37 -6.01 14.74
N LYS A 27 -5.68 -4.87 14.52
CA LYS A 27 -4.31 -4.61 14.01
C LYS A 27 -3.97 -4.90 12.53
N GLY A 28 -3.28 -3.95 11.89
CA GLY A 28 -2.15 -4.34 11.04
C GLY A 28 -1.63 -3.38 9.99
N THR A 29 -2.45 -2.60 9.29
CA THR A 29 -2.04 -1.73 8.17
C THR A 29 -3.16 -0.71 7.89
N LEU A 30 -2.82 0.46 7.33
CA LEU A 30 -3.82 1.43 6.85
C LEU A 30 -4.34 1.07 5.44
N CYS A 31 -4.04 -0.14 4.96
CA CYS A 31 -4.40 -0.60 3.62
C CYS A 31 -5.68 -1.44 3.67
N PRO A 32 -6.47 -1.44 2.58
CA PRO A 32 -7.60 -2.36 2.42
C PRO A 32 -7.18 -3.82 2.57
N GLN A 33 -8.07 -4.68 3.06
CA GLN A 33 -7.80 -6.10 3.30
C GLN A 33 -7.36 -6.83 2.03
N TRP A 34 -7.96 -6.53 0.88
CA TRP A 34 -7.60 -7.17 -0.39
C TRP A 34 -6.12 -6.96 -0.76
N SER A 35 -5.48 -5.89 -0.25
CA SER A 35 -4.05 -5.65 -0.50
C SER A 35 -3.15 -6.69 0.17
N HIS A 36 -3.69 -7.46 1.11
CA HIS A 36 -3.01 -8.54 1.83
C HIS A 36 -3.47 -9.93 1.39
N GLU A 37 -4.21 -10.04 0.30
CA GLU A 37 -4.55 -11.34 -0.27
C GLU A 37 -3.33 -11.93 -0.98
N THR A 38 -3.06 -13.21 -0.72
CA THR A 38 -2.16 -14.06 -1.50
C THR A 38 -2.99 -15.08 -2.29
N SER A 39 -2.34 -15.92 -3.09
CA SER A 39 -3.01 -17.05 -3.76
C SER A 39 -3.52 -18.12 -2.80
N GLU A 40 -2.99 -18.18 -1.57
CA GLU A 40 -3.28 -19.23 -0.59
C GLU A 40 -4.21 -18.76 0.52
N SER A 41 -4.10 -17.49 0.94
CA SER A 41 -4.90 -16.95 2.05
C SER A 41 -4.94 -15.42 2.07
N GLY A 42 -5.85 -14.85 2.84
CA GLY A 42 -5.73 -13.45 3.30
C GLY A 42 -4.63 -13.27 4.35
N LEU A 43 -4.58 -12.09 4.98
CA LEU A 43 -3.65 -11.79 6.09
C LEU A 43 -3.79 -12.78 7.28
N GLY A 44 -5.01 -13.25 7.53
CA GLY A 44 -5.33 -14.13 8.65
C GLY A 44 -5.07 -13.48 10.02
N THR A 45 -4.90 -14.31 11.06
CA THR A 45 -4.58 -13.86 12.43
C THR A 45 -3.08 -13.81 12.71
N ASP A 46 -2.28 -14.52 11.90
CA ASP A 46 -0.83 -14.52 12.00
C ASP A 46 -0.20 -14.07 10.69
N MET A 47 -0.23 -12.76 10.44
CA MET A 47 1.03 -12.07 10.59
C MET A 47 2.26 -12.82 9.98
N TYR A 48 2.97 -13.60 10.83
CA TYR A 48 4.39 -14.05 10.74
C TYR A 48 4.52 -15.16 9.74
N ALA A 49 3.47 -15.96 9.60
CA ALA A 49 3.31 -16.94 8.56
C ALA A 49 2.88 -16.33 7.21
N HIS A 50 2.44 -15.07 7.16
CA HIS A 50 1.93 -14.47 5.94
C HIS A 50 3.04 -14.22 4.90
N ASN A 51 2.87 -14.78 3.70
CA ASN A 51 3.80 -14.54 2.60
C ASN A 51 3.56 -13.17 1.95
N TRP A 52 4.22 -12.16 2.51
CA TRP A 52 4.11 -10.78 2.03
C TRP A 52 4.52 -10.58 0.57
N GLN A 53 5.44 -11.40 0.06
CA GLN A 53 5.94 -11.27 -1.33
C GLN A 53 4.86 -11.65 -2.36
N ASP A 54 3.95 -12.55 -1.98
CA ASP A 54 2.85 -13.00 -2.83
C ASP A 54 1.59 -12.13 -2.70
N SER A 55 1.62 -11.15 -1.78
CA SER A 55 0.49 -10.27 -1.55
C SER A 55 0.20 -9.34 -2.73
N GLU A 56 -1.05 -8.94 -2.88
CA GLU A 56 -1.44 -7.94 -3.88
C GLU A 56 -0.70 -6.61 -3.70
N ALA A 57 -0.39 -6.21 -2.47
CA ALA A 57 0.44 -5.03 -2.20
C ALA A 57 1.85 -5.16 -2.77
N ALA A 58 2.51 -6.32 -2.60
CA ALA A 58 3.84 -6.55 -3.14
C ALA A 58 3.84 -6.50 -4.67
N LYS A 59 2.88 -7.17 -5.32
CA LYS A 59 2.70 -7.12 -6.78
C LYS A 59 2.47 -5.68 -7.27
N MET A 60 1.59 -4.95 -6.58
CA MET A 60 1.25 -3.57 -6.90
C MET A 60 2.48 -2.64 -6.78
N PHE A 61 3.27 -2.76 -5.71
CA PHE A 61 4.44 -1.90 -5.52
C PHE A 61 5.65 -2.30 -6.36
N ALA A 62 5.76 -3.56 -6.78
CA ALA A 62 6.73 -3.95 -7.80
C ALA A 62 6.52 -3.17 -9.11
N GLN A 63 5.25 -2.92 -9.47
CA GLN A 63 4.85 -2.20 -10.69
C GLN A 63 4.61 -0.68 -10.45
N SER A 64 4.94 -0.17 -9.27
CA SER A 64 4.68 1.24 -8.93
C SER A 64 5.58 2.22 -9.69
N GLU A 65 5.05 3.42 -9.93
CA GLU A 65 5.74 4.48 -10.65
C GLU A 65 6.41 5.44 -9.66
N GLN A 66 7.65 5.83 -9.94
CA GLN A 66 8.39 6.74 -9.05
C GLN A 66 7.78 8.15 -9.07
N HIS A 67 7.94 8.87 -7.97
CA HIS A 67 7.60 10.29 -7.93
C HIS A 67 8.37 11.04 -9.05
N PRO A 68 7.71 11.89 -9.86
CA PRO A 68 8.36 12.58 -10.99
C PRO A 68 9.56 13.43 -10.58
N ASP A 69 9.51 14.03 -9.39
CA ASP A 69 10.62 14.84 -8.84
C ASP A 69 11.76 14.01 -8.22
N GLY A 70 11.80 12.68 -8.41
CA GLY A 70 12.87 11.82 -7.90
C GLY A 70 12.87 11.63 -6.37
N LEU A 71 11.78 11.99 -5.69
CA LEU A 71 11.61 11.69 -4.26
C LEU A 71 11.58 10.17 -4.04
N GLN A 72 12.07 9.71 -2.89
CA GLN A 72 12.02 8.30 -2.46
C GLN A 72 10.61 7.87 -2.08
N ARG A 73 9.68 7.98 -3.03
CA ARG A 73 8.27 7.62 -2.92
C ARG A 73 7.83 7.04 -4.26
N ARG A 74 6.96 6.05 -4.21
CA ARG A 74 6.35 5.46 -5.41
C ARG A 74 4.84 5.49 -5.27
N PHE A 75 4.16 5.54 -6.40
CA PHE A 75 2.71 5.52 -6.44
C PHE A 75 2.20 4.35 -7.27
N ALA A 76 1.08 3.80 -6.83
CA ALA A 76 0.36 2.79 -7.55
C ALA A 76 -1.14 3.05 -7.47
N THR A 77 -1.91 2.38 -8.33
CA THR A 77 -3.36 2.41 -8.27
C THR A 77 -3.92 1.02 -8.50
N LYS A 78 -4.99 0.71 -7.76
CA LYS A 78 -5.77 -0.52 -7.91
C LYS A 78 -7.17 -0.30 -7.32
N ASN A 79 -8.19 -0.91 -7.93
CA ASN A 79 -9.60 -0.78 -7.54
C ASN A 79 -10.06 0.68 -7.40
N GLY A 80 -9.57 1.57 -8.27
CA GLY A 80 -9.87 3.00 -8.26
C GLY A 80 -9.25 3.81 -7.11
N ILE A 81 -8.45 3.18 -6.25
CA ILE A 81 -7.75 3.82 -5.13
C ILE A 81 -6.30 4.09 -5.53
N ALA A 82 -5.75 5.21 -5.07
CA ALA A 82 -4.34 5.53 -5.18
C ALA A 82 -3.58 5.17 -3.90
N PHE A 83 -2.34 4.72 -4.05
CA PHE A 83 -1.46 4.34 -2.96
C PHE A 83 -0.13 5.08 -3.09
N GLU A 84 0.42 5.55 -1.98
CA GLU A 84 1.80 6.03 -1.85
C GLU A 84 2.59 4.98 -1.07
N ALA A 85 3.81 4.66 -1.54
CA ALA A 85 4.76 3.82 -0.82
C ALA A 85 6.08 4.52 -0.59
N LYS A 86 6.68 4.24 0.57
CA LYS A 86 8.00 4.71 1.00
C LYS A 86 8.92 3.51 1.23
N PRO A 87 10.22 3.64 0.94
CA PRO A 87 11.16 2.57 1.23
C PRO A 87 11.32 2.43 2.75
N THR A 88 11.54 1.21 3.19
CA THR A 88 11.90 0.87 4.57
C THR A 88 13.38 0.53 4.67
N ALA A 89 13.92 0.49 5.90
CA ALA A 89 15.34 0.23 6.13
C ALA A 89 15.79 -1.18 5.69
N ASP A 90 14.85 -2.13 5.58
CA ASP A 90 15.08 -3.50 5.10
C ASP A 90 14.99 -3.63 3.57
N GLY A 91 14.86 -2.51 2.84
CA GLY A 91 14.78 -2.50 1.38
C GLY A 91 13.39 -2.84 0.82
N THR A 92 12.39 -3.04 1.67
CA THR A 92 11.00 -3.24 1.23
C THR A 92 10.26 -1.91 1.03
N TRP A 93 9.01 -1.97 0.58
CA TRP A 93 8.15 -0.80 0.37
C TRP A 93 6.95 -0.85 1.32
N HIS A 94 6.76 0.21 2.09
CA HIS A 94 5.59 0.37 2.95
C HIS A 94 4.63 1.39 2.35
N GLY A 95 3.42 0.97 2.00
CA GLY A 95 2.42 1.83 1.39
C GLY A 95 1.17 2.05 2.22
N TYR A 96 0.44 3.10 1.86
CA TYR A 96 -0.86 3.46 2.42
C TYR A 96 -1.73 4.14 1.33
N PRO A 97 -3.07 4.03 1.42
CA PRO A 97 -3.96 4.72 0.52
C PRO A 97 -3.83 6.23 0.69
N VAL A 98 -3.87 6.96 -0.42
CA VAL A 98 -3.81 8.42 -0.47
C VAL A 98 -4.92 8.95 -1.36
N PRO A 99 -5.48 10.14 -1.05
CA PRO A 99 -6.48 10.74 -1.93
C PRO A 99 -5.84 11.14 -3.26
N TRP A 100 -6.64 11.16 -4.34
CA TRP A 100 -6.11 11.44 -5.69
C TRP A 100 -5.45 12.81 -5.82
N GLN A 101 -5.87 13.80 -5.03
CA GLN A 101 -5.21 15.12 -4.99
C GLN A 101 -3.75 15.09 -4.50
N SER A 102 -3.35 14.03 -3.80
CA SER A 102 -1.97 13.84 -3.32
C SER A 102 -1.09 13.11 -4.32
N VAL A 103 -1.66 12.57 -5.40
CA VAL A 103 -0.91 11.90 -6.47
C VAL A 103 -0.41 12.96 -7.46
N PRO A 104 0.86 12.92 -7.88
CA PRO A 104 1.38 13.82 -8.90
C PRO A 104 0.52 13.84 -10.17
N THR A 105 0.15 15.03 -10.64
CA THR A 105 -0.76 15.20 -11.79
C THR A 105 -0.27 14.46 -13.04
N SER A 106 1.04 14.41 -13.26
CA SER A 106 1.63 13.68 -14.40
C SER A 106 1.30 12.19 -14.37
N LEU A 107 1.38 11.54 -13.20
CA LEU A 107 1.03 10.13 -13.01
C LEU A 107 -0.47 9.91 -13.21
N VAL A 108 -1.32 10.79 -12.65
CA VAL A 108 -2.78 10.70 -12.83
C VAL A 108 -3.16 10.76 -14.31
N GLN A 109 -2.57 11.69 -15.08
CA GLN A 109 -2.83 11.79 -16.52
C GLN A 109 -2.29 10.59 -17.31
N ALA A 110 -1.12 10.07 -16.93
CA ALA A 110 -0.55 8.87 -17.54
C ALA A 110 -1.47 7.64 -17.32
N TRP A 111 -1.92 7.43 -16.09
CA TRP A 111 -2.81 6.31 -15.74
C TRP A 111 -4.18 6.41 -16.38
N LYS A 112 -4.74 7.63 -16.44
CA LYS A 112 -6.00 7.88 -17.13
C LYS A 112 -5.89 7.59 -18.63
N ARG A 113 -4.78 7.99 -19.27
CA ARG A 113 -4.51 7.70 -20.69
C ARG A 113 -4.31 6.21 -20.96
N ALA A 114 -3.66 5.51 -20.03
CA ALA A 114 -3.44 4.07 -20.10
C ALA A 114 -4.68 3.23 -19.73
N GLY A 115 -5.80 3.87 -19.34
CA GLY A 115 -7.01 3.16 -18.93
C GLY A 115 -6.90 2.44 -17.58
N LYS A 116 -5.86 2.72 -16.78
CA LYS A 116 -5.68 2.13 -15.44
C LYS A 116 -6.69 2.69 -14.42
N VAL A 117 -7.20 3.90 -14.66
CA VAL A 117 -8.17 4.58 -13.81
C VAL A 117 -9.09 5.46 -14.64
N THR A 118 -10.34 5.60 -14.20
CA THR A 118 -11.36 6.45 -14.81
C THR A 118 -11.52 7.78 -14.05
N SER A 119 -12.07 8.79 -14.74
CA SER A 119 -12.46 10.06 -14.09
C SER A 119 -13.53 9.89 -13.01
N LYS A 120 -14.30 8.79 -13.02
CA LYS A 120 -15.30 8.48 -12.00
C LYS A 120 -14.63 8.02 -10.70
N GLU A 121 -13.66 7.12 -10.80
CA GLU A 121 -12.88 6.62 -9.65
C GLU A 121 -12.04 7.74 -9.02
N ILE A 122 -11.40 8.57 -9.85
CA ILE A 122 -10.64 9.73 -9.35
C ILE A 122 -11.54 10.66 -8.53
N ARG A 123 -12.74 10.95 -9.03
CA ARG A 123 -13.70 11.81 -8.32
C ARG A 123 -14.21 11.18 -7.03
N LYS A 124 -14.42 9.86 -6.99
CA LYS A 124 -14.91 9.13 -5.81
C LYS A 124 -14.00 9.34 -4.60
N TYR A 125 -12.68 9.39 -4.82
CA TYR A 125 -11.67 9.52 -3.76
C TYR A 125 -10.77 10.73 -3.95
N LEU A 126 -11.31 11.83 -4.49
CA LEU A 126 -10.52 13.02 -4.85
C LEU A 126 -9.90 13.68 -3.62
N LYS A 127 -10.72 13.91 -2.60
CA LYS A 127 -10.34 14.48 -1.31
C LYS A 127 -10.59 13.42 -0.24
N GLY A 128 -9.56 13.07 0.51
CA GLY A 128 -9.69 12.17 1.65
C GLY A 128 -10.32 12.97 2.77
N GLU A 129 -11.62 12.83 2.99
CA GLU A 129 -12.31 13.49 4.10
C GLU A 129 -12.21 12.61 5.35
N GLY A 130 -11.84 13.20 6.49
CA GLY A 130 -12.02 12.60 7.81
C GLY A 130 -11.10 11.44 8.21
N GLY A 131 -10.19 10.96 7.36
CA GLY A 131 -9.29 9.84 7.69
C GLY A 131 -8.96 8.97 6.48
N ILE A 132 -8.65 7.69 6.72
CA ILE A 132 -8.43 6.68 5.67
C ILE A 132 -9.65 5.78 5.42
N ASP A 133 -10.72 5.98 6.19
CA ASP A 133 -11.89 5.09 6.20
C ASP A 133 -12.55 4.98 4.82
N TRP A 134 -12.47 6.06 4.02
CA TRP A 134 -12.94 6.09 2.64
C TRP A 134 -12.26 5.04 1.74
N ALA A 135 -11.01 4.67 2.02
CA ALA A 135 -10.28 3.65 1.27
C ALA A 135 -10.71 2.24 1.68
N MET A 136 -11.14 2.07 2.93
CA MET A 136 -11.58 0.78 3.48
C MET A 136 -12.98 0.37 2.99
N VAL A 137 -13.76 1.30 2.43
CA VAL A 137 -15.04 0.98 1.76
C VAL A 137 -14.84 0.02 0.57
N SER A 138 -13.61 -0.11 0.05
CA SER A 138 -13.30 -1.10 -1.00
C SER A 138 -13.21 -2.54 -0.52
N ASP A 139 -13.28 -2.79 0.79
CA ASP A 139 -13.34 -4.14 1.36
C ASP A 139 -14.76 -4.72 1.37
N GLN A 140 -15.78 -3.93 0.98
CA GLN A 140 -17.19 -4.34 0.86
C GLN A 140 -17.57 -4.61 -0.60
#